data_AF-A0A3D2GU91-F1
#
_entry.id   AF-A0A3D2GU91-F1
#
_cell.length_a   1.000
_cell.length_b   1.000
_cell.length_c   1.000
_cell.angle_alpha   90.00
_cell.angle_beta   90.00
_cell.angle_gamma   90.00
#
_symmetry.space_group_name_H-M   'P 1'
#
loop_
_entity.id
_entity.type
_entity.pdbx_description
1 polymer ?
#
loop_
_entity_poly.entity_id
_entity_poly.type
_entity_poly.pdbx_seq_one_letter_code
_entity_poly.pdbx_strand_id
1 'polypeptide(L)'
;DLRGLIPFKTLGLPEECARDGFKHYFTYIGGAPQKEQIDVSNQASFCQVFPIHSLEVDERRPNGGFSKRPQNLASQNPIVLIIISHGESGHGAYYGVAGSMKQISRLDQAGADKRHNASSSLRIISRALSRKPQDFFDDMVVWVTRDNLMAFYGKSPCQVYEKPTEYGHVFI
;
A
#
# COMPACT_ATOMS: atom_id res chain seq x y z
N ASP A 1 -12.40 2.31 -9.35
CA ASP A 1 -11.54 2.64 -8.20
C ASP A 1 -10.53 1.54 -7.93
N LEU A 2 -9.27 1.90 -7.71
CA LEU A 2 -8.20 0.94 -7.37
C LEU A 2 -8.14 0.61 -5.88
N ARG A 3 -9.20 0.94 -5.14
CA ARG A 3 -9.34 0.68 -3.72
C ARG A 3 -10.48 -0.30 -3.51
N GLY A 4 -10.30 -1.22 -2.59
CA GLY A 4 -11.36 -2.16 -2.23
C GLY A 4 -10.95 -3.11 -1.12
N LEU A 5 -11.69 -4.21 -0.99
CA LEU A 5 -11.33 -5.33 -0.13
C LEU A 5 -10.45 -6.31 -0.88
N ILE A 6 -9.54 -6.96 -0.17
CA ILE A 6 -8.72 -8.03 -0.77
C ILE A 6 -9.64 -9.03 -1.48
N PRO A 7 -9.49 -9.24 -2.81
CA PRO A 7 -10.42 -10.06 -3.59
C PRO A 7 -10.09 -11.55 -3.41
N PHE A 8 -10.17 -12.06 -2.17
CA PHE A 8 -9.69 -13.40 -1.81
C PHE A 8 -10.29 -14.52 -2.66
N LYS A 9 -11.60 -14.45 -3.00
CA LYS A 9 -12.23 -15.44 -3.89
C LYS A 9 -11.57 -15.48 -5.27
N THR A 10 -11.31 -14.31 -5.85
CA THR A 10 -10.63 -14.19 -7.14
C THR A 10 -9.20 -14.70 -7.07
N LEU A 11 -8.53 -14.50 -5.93
CA LEU A 11 -7.17 -14.95 -5.68
C LEU A 11 -7.07 -16.42 -5.24
N GLY A 12 -8.20 -17.13 -5.12
CA GLY A 12 -8.22 -18.51 -4.61
C GLY A 12 -7.77 -18.64 -3.15
N LEU A 13 -7.84 -17.53 -2.39
CA LEU A 13 -7.45 -17.48 -0.99
C LEU A 13 -8.65 -17.78 -0.08
N PRO A 14 -8.43 -18.43 1.07
CA PRO A 14 -9.43 -18.51 2.13
C PRO A 14 -9.86 -17.11 2.59
N GLU A 15 -11.11 -17.00 3.04
CA GLU A 15 -11.66 -15.72 3.52
C GLU A 15 -10.91 -15.19 4.74
N GLU A 16 -10.39 -16.08 5.61
CA GLU A 16 -9.56 -15.66 6.74
C GLU A 16 -8.30 -14.89 6.32
N CYS A 17 -7.75 -15.14 5.12
CA CYS A 17 -6.57 -14.42 4.63
C CYS A 17 -6.87 -12.98 4.23
N ALA A 18 -8.14 -12.64 3.98
CA ALA A 18 -8.55 -11.26 3.72
C ALA A 18 -8.88 -10.47 4.99
N ARG A 19 -8.74 -11.09 6.18
CA ARG A 19 -9.09 -10.47 7.45
C ARG A 19 -7.86 -10.30 8.34
N ASP A 20 -7.88 -9.24 9.12
CA ASP A 20 -6.91 -9.01 10.18
C ASP A 20 -7.22 -9.83 11.44
N GLY A 21 -6.36 -9.73 12.46
CA GLY A 21 -6.53 -10.42 13.75
C GLY A 21 -7.80 -10.04 14.52
N PHE A 22 -8.50 -8.97 14.11
CA PHE A 22 -9.76 -8.50 14.69
C PHE A 22 -10.97 -8.87 13.83
N LYS A 23 -10.78 -9.72 12.81
CA LYS A 23 -11.81 -10.19 11.87
C LYS A 23 -12.38 -9.09 10.98
N HIS A 24 -11.72 -7.95 10.88
CA HIS A 24 -12.04 -6.91 9.89
C HIS A 24 -11.35 -7.23 8.57
N TYR A 25 -11.99 -6.92 7.44
CA TYR A 25 -11.32 -7.09 6.16
C TYR A 25 -10.23 -6.04 5.97
N PHE A 26 -9.08 -6.48 5.43
CA PHE A 26 -8.06 -5.58 4.92
C PHE A 26 -8.63 -4.76 3.75
N THR A 27 -8.25 -3.48 3.68
CA THR A 27 -8.45 -2.68 2.47
C THR A 27 -7.16 -2.62 1.68
N TYR A 28 -7.26 -2.67 0.36
CA TYR A 28 -6.13 -2.50 -0.55
C TYR A 28 -6.30 -1.24 -1.38
N ILE A 29 -5.16 -0.70 -1.84
CA ILE A 29 -5.09 0.37 -2.83
C ILE A 29 -4.00 -0.01 -3.84
N GLY A 30 -4.38 -0.19 -5.10
CA GLY A 30 -3.48 -0.50 -6.21
C GLY A 30 -3.09 0.75 -7.00
N GLY A 31 -1.93 0.72 -7.65
CA GLY A 31 -1.53 1.73 -8.65
C GLY A 31 -2.13 1.44 -10.02
N ALA A 32 -2.50 2.47 -10.77
CA ALA A 32 -3.04 2.32 -12.13
C ALA A 32 -1.93 2.45 -13.18
N PRO A 33 -1.86 1.52 -14.14
CA PRO A 33 -1.12 1.70 -15.38
C PRO A 33 -1.40 3.02 -16.09
N GLN A 34 -0.41 3.54 -16.83
CA GLN A 34 -0.59 4.67 -17.78
C GLN A 34 -1.33 4.30 -19.07
N LYS A 35 -1.43 3.01 -19.38
CA LYS A 35 -2.14 2.48 -20.55
C LYS A 35 -3.05 1.35 -20.13
N GLU A 36 -4.23 1.27 -20.74
CA GLU A 36 -5.23 0.19 -20.57
C GLU A 36 -4.68 -1.21 -20.91
N GLN A 37 -3.51 -1.28 -21.56
CA GLN A 37 -2.80 -2.52 -21.89
C GLN A 37 -1.39 -2.50 -21.30
N ILE A 38 -1.26 -2.69 -19.99
CA ILE A 38 -0.04 -3.34 -19.50
C ILE A 38 -0.29 -4.81 -19.60
N ASP A 39 0.41 -5.45 -20.53
CA ASP A 39 0.55 -6.90 -20.50
C ASP A 39 1.39 -7.26 -19.28
N VAL A 40 0.71 -7.63 -18.19
CA VAL A 40 1.34 -8.08 -16.95
C VAL A 40 2.10 -9.40 -17.12
N SER A 41 1.89 -10.13 -18.22
CA SER A 41 2.71 -11.28 -18.57
C SER A 41 4.04 -10.88 -19.21
N ASN A 42 4.15 -9.64 -19.70
CA ASN A 42 5.39 -9.07 -20.20
C ASN A 42 6.05 -8.17 -19.13
N GLN A 43 7.05 -8.72 -18.46
CA GLN A 43 7.83 -8.03 -17.44
C GLN A 43 8.41 -6.69 -17.91
N ALA A 44 8.91 -6.62 -19.15
CA ALA A 44 9.51 -5.39 -19.66
C ALA A 44 8.48 -4.26 -19.73
N SER A 45 7.24 -4.58 -20.13
CA SER A 45 6.13 -3.64 -20.13
C SER A 45 5.77 -3.16 -18.72
N PHE A 46 5.71 -4.06 -17.74
CA PHE A 46 5.45 -3.70 -16.33
C PHE A 46 6.57 -2.82 -15.75
N CYS A 47 7.83 -3.08 -16.08
CA CYS A 47 8.95 -2.33 -15.55
C CYS A 47 9.13 -0.95 -16.20
N GLN A 48 8.68 -0.77 -17.44
CA GLN A 48 8.82 0.50 -18.19
C GLN A 48 7.63 1.46 -18.00
N VAL A 49 6.44 0.96 -17.65
CA VAL A 49 5.20 1.72 -17.77
C VAL A 49 4.47 1.82 -16.41
N PHE A 50 4.84 2.70 -15.49
CA PHE A 50 4.03 2.93 -14.25
C PHE A 50 4.35 4.25 -13.53
N PRO A 51 3.38 4.96 -12.87
CA PRO A 51 1.90 5.05 -12.99
C PRO A 51 1.35 6.47 -13.36
N ILE A 52 0.03 6.60 -13.64
CA ILE A 52 -0.73 7.88 -13.84
C ILE A 52 -0.88 8.67 -12.53
N HIS A 53 -1.09 7.95 -11.43
CA HIS A 53 -1.30 8.51 -10.11
C HIS A 53 -0.34 7.83 -9.15
N SER A 54 0.53 8.61 -8.52
CA SER A 54 1.45 8.10 -7.51
C SER A 54 0.68 7.80 -6.23
N LEU A 55 0.66 6.53 -5.84
CA LEU A 55 0.34 6.17 -4.47
C LEU A 55 1.39 6.78 -3.55
N GLU A 56 0.94 7.40 -2.46
CA GLU A 56 1.81 8.05 -1.50
C GLU A 56 1.60 7.45 -0.11
N VAL A 57 2.70 7.23 0.60
CA VAL A 57 2.68 6.88 2.02
C VAL A 57 3.51 7.92 2.75
N ASP A 58 2.86 8.65 3.65
CA ASP A 58 3.54 9.56 4.55
C ASP A 58 3.76 8.90 5.90
N GLU A 59 5.00 8.92 6.35
CA GLU A 59 5.35 8.45 7.69
C GLU A 59 5.22 9.61 8.68
N ARG A 60 4.17 9.59 9.51
CA ARG A 60 4.04 10.59 10.58
C ARG A 60 4.95 10.21 11.75
N ARG A 61 5.81 11.15 12.11
CA ARG A 61 6.75 11.08 13.22
C ARG A 61 6.03 11.30 14.55
N PRO A 62 6.58 10.81 15.68
CA PRO A 62 5.99 11.02 17.00
C PRO A 62 5.81 12.49 17.41
N ASN A 63 6.60 13.41 16.83
CA ASN A 63 6.49 14.85 17.07
C ASN A 63 5.46 15.56 16.17
N GLY A 64 4.65 14.81 15.40
CA GLY A 64 3.58 15.35 14.55
C GLY A 64 4.02 15.75 13.13
N GLY A 65 5.32 15.79 12.85
CA GLY A 65 5.84 16.04 11.49
C GLY A 65 5.69 14.83 10.57
N PHE A 66 5.83 15.03 9.27
CA PHE A 66 5.85 13.95 8.27
C PHE A 66 7.25 13.74 7.71
N SER A 67 7.66 12.48 7.58
CA SER A 67 8.78 12.09 6.74
C SER A 67 8.25 11.94 5.31
N LYS A 68 8.79 12.72 4.38
CA LYS A 68 8.46 12.59 2.97
C LYS A 68 9.44 11.63 2.31
N ARG A 69 8.94 10.71 1.50
CA ARG A 69 9.77 9.95 0.57
C ARG A 69 10.44 10.92 -0.42
N PRO A 70 11.73 10.79 -0.72
CA PRO A 70 12.37 11.60 -1.75
C PRO A 70 11.60 11.48 -3.08
N GLN A 71 11.24 12.61 -3.69
CA GLN A 71 10.40 12.65 -4.89
C GLN A 71 11.02 11.85 -6.06
N ASN A 72 12.34 11.87 -6.19
CA ASN A 72 13.07 11.12 -7.22
C ASN A 72 12.92 9.59 -7.07
N LEU A 73 12.79 9.09 -5.84
CA LEU A 73 12.55 7.66 -5.60
C LEU A 73 11.10 7.28 -5.89
N ALA A 74 10.15 8.23 -5.73
CA ALA A 74 8.75 8.00 -6.02
C ALA A 74 8.48 7.86 -7.53
N SER A 75 9.21 8.59 -8.38
CA SER A 75 9.09 8.48 -9.84
C SER A 75 9.83 7.27 -10.41
N GLN A 76 11.01 6.93 -9.88
CA GLN A 76 11.80 5.79 -10.39
C GLN A 76 11.26 4.44 -9.92
N ASN A 77 10.75 4.35 -8.69
CA ASN A 77 10.31 3.12 -8.06
C ASN A 77 8.98 3.37 -7.31
N PRO A 78 7.86 3.51 -8.03
CA PRO A 78 6.58 3.92 -7.47
C PRO A 78 6.01 2.86 -6.51
N ILE A 79 5.18 3.30 -5.56
CA ILE A 79 4.34 2.38 -4.76
C ILE A 79 3.25 1.83 -5.66
N VAL A 80 3.10 0.50 -5.71
CA VAL A 80 2.14 -0.18 -6.59
C VAL A 80 0.99 -0.84 -5.82
N LEU A 81 1.20 -1.10 -4.53
CA LEU A 81 0.19 -1.69 -3.66
C LEU A 81 0.38 -1.19 -2.23
N ILE A 82 -0.73 -0.80 -1.61
CA ILE A 82 -0.88 -0.53 -0.18
C ILE A 82 -1.96 -1.48 0.36
N ILE A 83 -1.70 -2.08 1.51
CA ILE A 83 -2.65 -2.89 2.29
C ILE A 83 -2.77 -2.26 3.67
N ILE A 84 -4.01 -2.08 4.13
CA ILE A 84 -4.32 -1.46 5.41
C ILE A 84 -5.09 -2.47 6.27
N SER A 85 -4.52 -2.79 7.43
CA SER A 85 -5.25 -3.34 8.58
C SER A 85 -5.88 -2.18 9.33
N HIS A 86 -7.17 -2.27 9.64
CA HIS A 86 -7.89 -1.23 10.35
C HIS A 86 -7.91 -1.45 11.87
N GLY A 87 -7.14 -2.41 12.37
CA GLY A 87 -6.91 -2.61 13.79
C GLY A 87 -8.16 -3.00 14.58
N GLU A 88 -8.06 -2.87 15.90
CA GLU A 88 -9.06 -3.30 16.86
C GLU A 88 -10.35 -2.49 16.76
N SER A 89 -10.26 -1.19 16.51
CA SER A 89 -11.44 -0.33 16.43
C SER A 89 -12.20 -0.50 15.12
N GLY A 90 -11.53 -1.01 14.08
CA GLY A 90 -12.12 -1.27 12.78
C GLY A 90 -12.66 -0.03 12.05
N HIS A 91 -12.38 1.20 12.51
CA HIS A 91 -12.98 2.37 11.86
C HIS A 91 -12.51 2.49 10.40
N GLY A 92 -13.46 2.56 9.47
CA GLY A 92 -13.21 2.53 8.03
C GLY A 92 -13.15 1.13 7.41
N ALA A 93 -13.07 0.08 8.24
CA ALA A 93 -13.03 -1.31 7.80
C ALA A 93 -14.40 -1.85 7.41
N TYR A 94 -14.38 -3.04 6.81
CA TYR A 94 -15.57 -3.84 6.58
C TYR A 94 -15.55 -5.07 7.49
N TYR A 95 -16.73 -5.58 7.84
CA TYR A 95 -16.93 -6.81 8.60
C TYR A 95 -18.14 -7.57 8.07
N GLY A 96 -18.39 -8.78 8.58
CA GLY A 96 -19.48 -9.65 8.15
C GLY A 96 -18.97 -10.88 7.44
N VAL A 97 -19.71 -11.40 6.47
CA VAL A 97 -19.28 -12.49 5.57
C VAL A 97 -19.46 -12.05 4.12
N ALA A 98 -18.79 -12.72 3.19
CA ALA A 98 -18.93 -12.43 1.77
C ALA A 98 -20.40 -12.43 1.33
N GLY A 99 -20.83 -11.34 0.68
CA GLY A 99 -22.22 -11.14 0.24
C GLY A 99 -23.11 -10.39 1.24
N SER A 100 -22.66 -10.17 2.48
CA SER A 100 -23.39 -9.40 3.50
C SER A 100 -22.49 -8.46 4.31
N MET A 101 -21.40 -8.00 3.69
CA MET A 101 -20.41 -7.15 4.33
C MET A 101 -20.98 -5.77 4.66
N LYS A 102 -20.60 -5.24 5.82
CA LYS A 102 -20.99 -3.91 6.30
C LYS A 102 -19.74 -3.10 6.62
N GLN A 103 -19.78 -1.80 6.33
CA GLN A 103 -18.71 -0.89 6.69
C GLN A 103 -18.91 -0.37 8.12
N ILE A 104 -17.82 -0.25 8.88
CA ILE A 104 -17.82 0.35 10.20
C ILE A 104 -17.75 1.87 10.03
N SER A 105 -18.89 2.54 10.22
CA SER A 105 -19.07 3.98 9.96
C SER A 105 -18.72 4.91 11.13
N ARG A 106 -18.28 4.38 12.28
CA ARG A 106 -17.94 5.18 13.48
C ARG A 106 -16.59 5.91 13.35
N LEU A 107 -16.49 6.80 12.36
CA LEU A 107 -15.30 7.61 12.11
C LEU A 107 -15.19 8.82 13.05
N ASP A 108 -16.28 9.20 13.71
CA ASP A 108 -16.34 10.28 14.70
C ASP A 108 -15.39 10.06 15.88
N GLN A 109 -15.21 8.80 16.28
CA GLN A 109 -14.30 8.37 17.35
C GLN A 109 -12.88 8.04 16.85
N ALA A 110 -12.63 8.11 15.54
CA ALA A 110 -11.31 7.89 14.98
C ALA A 110 -10.43 9.15 15.08
N GLY A 111 -9.13 8.98 15.32
CA GLY A 111 -8.17 10.07 15.14
C GLY A 111 -8.17 10.58 13.69
N ALA A 112 -7.70 11.81 13.46
CA ALA A 112 -7.71 12.44 12.14
C ALA A 112 -7.00 11.58 11.07
N ASP A 113 -5.88 10.95 11.41
CA ASP A 113 -5.12 10.11 10.47
C ASP A 113 -5.86 8.82 10.11
N LYS A 114 -6.56 8.23 11.08
CA LYS A 114 -7.37 7.02 10.83
C LYS A 114 -8.57 7.35 9.92
N ARG A 115 -9.22 8.50 10.14
CA ARG A 115 -10.24 9.00 9.22
C ARG A 115 -9.68 9.23 7.82
N HIS A 116 -8.47 9.76 7.71
CA HIS A 116 -7.80 9.96 6.44
C HIS A 116 -7.57 8.62 5.72
N ASN A 117 -7.03 7.62 6.41
CA ASN A 117 -6.82 6.28 5.84
C ASN A 117 -8.13 5.59 5.44
N ALA A 118 -9.24 5.86 6.13
CA ALA A 118 -10.58 5.36 5.81
C ALA A 118 -11.25 6.07 4.61
N SER A 119 -10.75 7.24 4.19
CA SER A 119 -11.30 8.02 3.07
C SER A 119 -10.90 7.45 1.71
N SER A 120 -11.34 8.05 0.59
CA SER A 120 -10.93 7.67 -0.77
C SER A 120 -9.54 8.19 -1.20
N SER A 121 -8.72 8.69 -0.27
CA SER A 121 -7.38 9.23 -0.56
C SER A 121 -6.43 8.15 -1.12
N LEU A 122 -5.60 8.54 -2.10
CA LEU A 122 -4.45 7.75 -2.61
C LEU A 122 -3.16 8.01 -1.83
N ARG A 123 -3.21 8.97 -0.91
CA ARG A 123 -2.17 9.29 0.06
C ARG A 123 -2.58 8.67 1.39
N ILE A 124 -1.72 7.84 1.97
CA ILE A 124 -1.98 7.08 3.18
C ILE A 124 -1.00 7.48 4.27
N ILE A 125 -1.47 7.57 5.50
CA ILE A 125 -0.64 7.90 6.65
C ILE A 125 -0.23 6.61 7.35
N SER A 126 1.07 6.40 7.47
CA SER A 126 1.66 5.37 8.31
C SER A 126 2.28 6.01 9.55
N ARG A 127 2.07 5.43 10.73
CA ARG A 127 2.70 5.89 11.98
C ARG A 127 2.65 4.82 13.06
N ALA A 128 3.34 5.09 14.16
CA ALA A 128 3.27 4.26 15.36
C ALA A 128 1.85 4.24 15.95
N LEU A 129 1.47 3.09 16.50
CA LEU A 129 0.18 2.91 17.16
C LEU A 129 0.01 3.89 18.33
N SER A 130 -1.20 4.39 18.51
CA SER A 130 -1.57 5.31 19.58
C SER A 130 -2.94 4.91 20.14
N ARG A 131 -3.00 4.74 21.46
CA ARG A 131 -4.25 4.46 22.20
C ARG A 131 -4.81 5.70 22.90
N LYS A 132 -4.21 6.89 22.68
CA LYS A 132 -4.69 8.13 23.28
C LYS A 132 -6.04 8.49 22.67
N PRO A 133 -7.13 8.68 23.43
CA PRO A 133 -8.46 8.89 22.86
C PRO A 133 -8.54 9.99 21.80
N GLN A 134 -7.84 11.10 22.02
CA GLN A 134 -7.79 12.27 21.13
C GLN A 134 -6.90 12.09 19.89
N ASP A 135 -6.05 11.06 19.88
CA ASP A 135 -5.10 10.77 18.82
C ASP A 135 -5.04 9.25 18.55
N PHE A 136 -6.21 8.60 18.59
CA PHE A 136 -6.29 7.15 18.48
C PHE A 136 -5.93 6.70 17.06
N PHE A 137 -5.03 5.73 16.96
CA PHE A 137 -4.58 5.17 15.70
C PHE A 137 -4.02 3.77 15.90
N ASP A 138 -4.69 2.80 15.30
CA ASP A 138 -4.36 1.38 15.36
C ASP A 138 -4.32 0.77 13.96
N ASP A 139 -4.30 1.61 12.90
CA ASP A 139 -4.10 1.12 11.54
C ASP A 139 -2.66 0.60 11.39
N MET A 140 -2.52 -0.52 10.67
CA MET A 140 -1.22 -0.98 10.19
C MET A 140 -1.19 -0.86 8.67
N VAL A 141 -0.19 -0.15 8.16
CA VAL A 141 -0.03 0.10 6.72
C VAL A 141 1.18 -0.66 6.22
N VAL A 142 0.95 -1.57 5.28
CA VAL A 142 2.00 -2.27 4.54
C VAL A 142 1.93 -1.81 3.10
N TRP A 143 3.08 -1.56 2.49
CA TRP A 143 3.14 -1.10 1.11
C TRP A 143 4.37 -1.69 0.42
N VAL A 144 4.28 -1.81 -0.89
CA VAL A 144 5.36 -2.36 -1.72
C VAL A 144 5.53 -1.53 -2.97
N THR A 145 6.78 -1.28 -3.34
CA THR A 145 7.12 -0.60 -4.58
C THR A 145 7.15 -1.58 -5.75
N ARG A 146 7.11 -1.05 -6.98
CA ARG A 146 7.22 -1.85 -8.20
C ARG A 146 8.43 -2.79 -8.16
N ASP A 147 9.61 -2.26 -7.87
CA ASP A 147 10.85 -3.05 -7.94
C ASP A 147 10.90 -4.09 -6.82
N ASN A 148 10.43 -3.75 -5.61
CA ASN A 148 10.32 -4.72 -4.52
C ASN A 148 9.30 -5.81 -4.83
N LEU A 149 8.15 -5.46 -5.42
CA LEU A 149 7.14 -6.43 -5.81
C LEU A 149 7.74 -7.45 -6.79
N MET A 150 8.42 -6.96 -7.82
CA MET A 150 9.01 -7.79 -8.86
C MET A 150 10.23 -8.59 -8.39
N ALA A 151 11.08 -8.01 -7.55
CA ALA A 151 12.24 -8.71 -7.00
C ALA A 151 11.83 -9.82 -6.04
N PHE A 152 10.97 -9.52 -5.05
CA PHE A 152 10.65 -10.47 -4.00
C PHE A 152 9.58 -11.49 -4.40
N TYR A 153 8.56 -11.06 -5.14
CA TYR A 153 7.41 -11.90 -5.49
C TYR A 153 7.42 -12.33 -6.94
N GLY A 154 7.75 -11.42 -7.86
CA GLY A 154 7.88 -11.73 -9.29
C GLY A 154 9.13 -12.53 -9.66
N LYS A 155 10.10 -12.66 -8.73
CA LYS A 155 11.41 -13.29 -8.92
C LYS A 155 12.17 -12.78 -10.15
N SER A 156 11.88 -11.54 -10.56
CA SER A 156 12.45 -10.95 -11.76
C SER A 156 12.50 -9.41 -11.61
N PRO A 157 13.57 -8.87 -11.00
CA PRO A 157 13.64 -7.45 -10.68
C PRO A 157 13.59 -6.56 -11.93
N CYS A 158 13.00 -5.38 -11.82
CA CYS A 158 12.94 -4.42 -12.93
C CYS A 158 14.28 -3.77 -13.26
N GLN A 159 15.16 -3.64 -12.26
CA GLN A 159 16.53 -3.22 -12.46
C GLN A 159 17.42 -4.45 -12.36
N VAL A 160 18.11 -4.77 -13.46
CA VAL A 160 19.18 -5.76 -13.43
C VAL A 160 20.38 -5.07 -12.81
N TYR A 161 20.90 -5.61 -11.70
CA TYR A 161 22.18 -5.17 -11.18
C TYR A 161 23.24 -5.53 -12.21
N GLU A 162 23.69 -4.55 -12.99
CA GLU A 162 24.91 -4.71 -13.77
C GLU A 162 26.03 -4.92 -12.75
N LYS A 163 26.62 -6.12 -12.73
CA LYS A 163 27.85 -6.32 -11.96
C LYS A 163 28.82 -5.23 -12.42
N PRO A 164 29.41 -4.45 -11.51
CA PRO A 164 30.48 -3.55 -11.91
C PRO A 164 31.51 -4.39 -12.64
N THR A 165 31.74 -4.08 -13.91
CA THR A 165 32.80 -4.73 -14.68
C THR A 165 34.09 -4.48 -13.92
N GLU A 166 34.88 -5.53 -13.68
CA GLU A 166 36.16 -5.50 -12.93
C GLU A 166 37.21 -4.51 -13.49
N TYR A 167 36.88 -3.76 -14.54
CA TYR A 167 37.70 -2.74 -15.16
C TYR A 167 36.86 -1.48 -15.36
N GLY A 168 37.05 -0.45 -14.54
CA GLY A 168 36.25 0.78 -14.63
C GLY A 168 36.60 1.91 -13.67
N HIS A 169 37.84 2.41 -13.76
CA HIS A 169 38.29 3.79 -13.49
C HIS A 169 38.24 4.36 -12.05
N VAL A 170 39.44 4.42 -11.45
CA VAL A 170 39.85 5.45 -10.48
C VAL A 170 39.76 6.81 -11.16
N PHE A 171 38.94 7.70 -10.64
CA PHE A 171 39.07 9.14 -10.89
C PHE A 171 40.07 9.69 -9.86
N ILE A 172 41.17 10.25 -10.36
CA ILE A 172 42.14 11.07 -9.61
C ILE A 172 41.51 12.44 -9.38
#